data_AF-A0A3P7KZ19-F1
#
_entry.id   AF-A0A3P7KZ19-F1
#
_cell.length_a   1.000
_cell.length_b   1.000
_cell.length_c   1.000
_cell.angle_alpha   90.00
_cell.angle_beta   90.00
_cell.angle_gamma   90.00
#
_symmetry.space_group_name_H-M   'P 1'
#
loop_
_entity.id
_entity.type
_entity.pdbx_description
1 polymer ?
#
loop_
_entity_poly.entity_id
_entity_poly.type
_entity_poly.pdbx_seq_one_letter_code
_entity_poly.pdbx_strand_id
1 'polypeptide(L)'
;MLAAYLATLFLITKLATATTEGKDERYTYNQMCVVEGKLTVLNGFDCREQVAVAKWRNSVNASGWTFLEVETYSKFNPELQAYAAGYLEGVLSRQVLRYHIQNAVEDYCKNFTQYCERMTSFLTENQKYIKEKINATPRDDVYWSAVNRTYHQLTGLIAGYEGREITPGITYEIHPIL
;
A
#
# COMPACT_ATOMS: atom_id res chain seq x y z
N MET A 1 -7.76 -43.93 -52.70
CA MET A 1 -7.42 -42.55 -53.15
C MET A 1 -8.26 -41.61 -52.30
N LEU A 2 -7.65 -41.01 -51.27
CA LEU A 2 -7.30 -39.57 -51.17
C LEU A 2 -8.54 -38.71 -50.86
N ALA A 3 -8.59 -37.82 -49.88
CA ALA A 3 -7.79 -37.53 -48.70
C ALA A 3 -8.67 -36.63 -47.82
N ALA A 4 -8.62 -36.81 -46.51
CA ALA A 4 -9.18 -35.89 -45.54
C ALA A 4 -8.31 -34.61 -45.40
N TYR A 5 -8.86 -33.62 -44.69
CA TYR A 5 -8.24 -32.46 -44.06
C TYR A 5 -8.32 -31.11 -44.79
N LEU A 6 -9.28 -30.30 -44.33
CA LEU A 6 -9.14 -28.85 -44.24
C LEU A 6 -9.29 -28.48 -42.75
N ALA A 7 -8.17 -28.39 -42.05
CA ALA A 7 -8.10 -27.79 -40.73
C ALA A 7 -7.65 -26.33 -40.90
N THR A 8 -8.60 -25.40 -40.82
CA THR A 8 -8.32 -23.97 -40.73
C THR A 8 -7.76 -23.66 -39.35
N LEU A 9 -6.46 -23.39 -39.30
CA LEU A 9 -5.76 -22.92 -38.11
C LEU A 9 -6.19 -21.46 -37.85
N PHE A 10 -7.13 -21.23 -36.94
CA PHE A 10 -7.40 -19.89 -36.43
C PHE A 10 -6.24 -19.47 -35.52
N LEU A 11 -5.34 -18.65 -36.07
CA LEU A 11 -4.34 -17.94 -35.26
C LEU A 11 -5.08 -16.88 -34.44
N ILE A 12 -5.38 -17.19 -33.17
CA ILE A 12 -5.86 -16.18 -32.22
C ILE A 12 -4.67 -15.29 -31.89
N THR A 13 -4.52 -14.20 -32.62
CA THR A 13 -3.66 -13.10 -32.20
C THR A 13 -4.24 -12.56 -30.90
N LYS A 14 -3.51 -12.75 -29.79
CA LYS A 14 -3.78 -12.01 -28.56
C LYS A 14 -3.55 -10.53 -28.86
N LEU A 15 -4.62 -9.80 -29.18
CA LEU A 15 -4.60 -8.35 -29.13
C LEU A 15 -4.27 -7.98 -27.68
N ALA A 16 -3.11 -7.36 -27.46
CA ALA A 16 -2.83 -6.65 -26.23
C ALA A 16 -3.87 -5.52 -26.15
N THR A 17 -4.86 -5.66 -25.27
CA THR A 17 -5.80 -4.59 -24.95
C THR A 17 -4.99 -3.38 -24.50
N ALA A 18 -5.13 -2.25 -25.19
CA ALA A 18 -4.53 -0.98 -24.77
C ALA A 18 -4.91 -0.71 -23.31
N THR A 19 -3.92 -0.48 -22.46
CA THR A 19 -4.14 -0.29 -21.02
C THR A 19 -4.99 0.95 -20.79
N THR A 20 -6.14 0.79 -20.14
CA THR A 20 -7.03 1.89 -19.71
C THR A 20 -6.51 2.63 -18.48
N GLU A 21 -5.23 2.44 -18.14
CA GLU A 21 -4.62 2.96 -16.92
C GLU A 21 -4.69 4.50 -16.88
N GLY A 22 -5.05 5.03 -15.72
CA GLY A 22 -5.15 6.48 -15.52
C GLY A 22 -6.39 7.12 -16.16
N LYS A 23 -7.33 6.34 -16.69
CA LYS A 23 -8.57 6.85 -17.29
C LYS A 23 -9.81 6.32 -16.56
N ASP A 24 -9.69 6.00 -15.27
CA ASP A 24 -10.78 5.43 -14.50
C ASP A 24 -11.95 6.42 -14.40
N GLU A 25 -13.16 5.95 -14.74
CA GLU A 25 -14.41 6.69 -14.60
C GLU A 25 -15.13 6.38 -13.29
N ARG A 26 -14.91 5.20 -12.72
CA ARG A 26 -15.59 4.70 -11.52
C ARG A 26 -14.59 4.48 -10.39
N TYR A 27 -15.09 4.52 -9.16
CA TYR A 27 -14.30 4.18 -7.97
C TYR A 27 -14.25 2.66 -7.77
N THR A 28 -13.08 2.17 -7.43
CA THR A 28 -12.87 0.86 -6.80
C THR A 28 -12.93 1.02 -5.30
N TYR A 29 -13.54 0.06 -4.62
CA TYR A 29 -13.73 0.08 -3.17
C TYR A 29 -13.12 -1.15 -2.53
N ASN A 30 -12.27 -0.94 -1.53
CA ASN A 30 -11.68 -2.00 -0.73
C ASN A 30 -11.84 -1.67 0.75
N GLN A 31 -12.05 -2.68 1.56
CA GLN A 31 -12.28 -2.55 2.98
C GLN A 31 -11.42 -3.53 3.75
N MET A 32 -10.95 -3.10 4.92
CA MET A 32 -10.27 -3.92 5.88
C MET A 32 -11.29 -4.39 6.92
N CYS A 33 -11.54 -5.70 6.94
CA CYS A 33 -12.64 -6.32 7.69
C CYS A 33 -12.10 -7.37 8.65
N VAL A 34 -12.69 -7.48 9.84
CA VAL A 34 -12.44 -8.63 10.72
C VAL A 34 -13.44 -9.73 10.37
N VAL A 35 -12.95 -10.81 9.76
CA VAL A 35 -13.73 -12.00 9.38
C VAL A 35 -13.21 -13.17 10.21
N GLU A 36 -14.07 -13.79 11.02
CA GLU A 36 -13.70 -14.91 11.90
C GLU A 36 -12.48 -14.62 12.79
N GLY A 37 -12.37 -13.37 13.27
CA GLY A 37 -11.24 -12.92 14.10
C GLY A 37 -9.96 -12.59 13.33
N LYS A 38 -9.94 -12.73 11.99
CA LYS A 38 -8.80 -12.39 11.13
C LYS A 38 -9.04 -11.11 10.34
N LEU A 39 -8.07 -10.21 10.36
CA LEU A 39 -8.07 -9.01 9.52
C LEU A 39 -7.86 -9.40 8.06
N THR A 40 -8.79 -9.01 7.18
CA THR A 40 -8.87 -9.44 5.79
C THR A 40 -9.28 -8.27 4.89
N VAL A 41 -8.70 -8.19 3.68
CA VAL A 41 -9.16 -7.24 2.65
C VAL A 41 -10.33 -7.85 1.89
N LEU A 42 -11.45 -7.13 1.82
CA LEU A 42 -12.60 -7.48 1.00
C LEU A 42 -12.82 -6.39 -0.06
N ASN A 43 -13.38 -6.77 -1.21
CA ASN A 43 -13.82 -5.82 -2.22
C ASN A 43 -15.23 -5.31 -1.90
N GLY A 44 -15.54 -4.07 -2.26
CA GLY A 44 -16.84 -3.44 -2.01
C GLY A 44 -17.00 -2.92 -0.58
N PHE A 45 -18.26 -2.92 -0.10
CA PHE A 45 -18.68 -2.26 1.15
C PHE A 45 -19.41 -3.19 2.14
N ASP A 46 -19.47 -4.49 1.86
CA ASP A 46 -20.21 -5.42 2.70
C ASP A 46 -19.30 -6.00 3.80
N CYS A 47 -19.10 -5.24 4.88
CA CYS A 47 -18.42 -5.71 6.09
C CYS A 47 -19.09 -5.14 7.33
N ARG A 48 -19.42 -6.03 8.29
CA ARG A 48 -20.01 -5.64 9.58
C ARG A 48 -18.97 -5.21 10.61
N GLU A 49 -17.78 -5.79 10.57
CA GLU A 49 -16.66 -5.50 11.46
C GLU A 49 -15.56 -4.75 10.69
N GLN A 50 -15.93 -3.60 10.13
CA GLN A 50 -15.11 -2.82 9.22
C GLN A 50 -14.14 -1.93 10.01
N VAL A 51 -12.85 -2.18 9.88
CA VAL A 51 -11.78 -1.37 10.51
C VAL A 51 -11.52 -0.11 9.72
N ALA A 52 -11.47 -0.24 8.39
CA ALA A 52 -11.29 0.85 7.45
C ALA A 52 -11.92 0.52 6.10
N VAL A 53 -12.24 1.55 5.33
CA VAL A 53 -12.64 1.45 3.92
C VAL A 53 -11.91 2.50 3.12
N ALA A 54 -11.59 2.18 1.87
CA ALA A 54 -10.93 3.08 0.95
C ALA A 54 -11.59 3.02 -0.42
N LYS A 55 -11.66 4.17 -1.06
CA LYS A 55 -12.08 4.29 -2.46
C LYS A 55 -10.96 4.90 -3.29
N TRP A 56 -10.78 4.35 -4.48
CA TRP A 56 -9.71 4.69 -5.40
C TRP A 56 -10.24 4.95 -6.80
N ARG A 57 -9.71 5.99 -7.45
CA ARG A 57 -9.95 6.28 -8.86
C ARG A 57 -8.71 6.88 -9.48
N ASN A 58 -8.03 6.14 -10.36
CA ASN A 58 -6.88 6.64 -11.10
C ASN A 58 -7.34 7.32 -12.39
N SER A 59 -7.51 8.64 -12.33
CA SER A 59 -7.93 9.47 -13.47
C SER A 59 -6.79 10.39 -13.94
N VAL A 60 -5.53 10.02 -13.70
CA VAL A 60 -4.37 10.89 -13.95
C VAL A 60 -4.22 11.27 -15.42
N ASN A 61 -4.51 10.35 -16.35
CA ASN A 61 -4.42 10.61 -17.79
C ASN A 61 -5.62 11.40 -18.33
N ALA A 62 -6.73 11.45 -17.60
CA ALA A 62 -7.92 12.21 -18.00
C ALA A 62 -8.01 13.58 -17.32
N SER A 63 -7.51 13.71 -16.08
CA SER A 63 -7.69 14.90 -15.23
C SER A 63 -6.38 15.46 -14.63
N GLY A 64 -5.28 14.71 -14.71
CA GLY A 64 -4.05 15.02 -13.98
C GLY A 64 -4.03 14.52 -12.53
N TRP A 65 -5.14 13.93 -12.04
CA TRP A 65 -5.28 13.52 -10.64
C TRP A 65 -5.68 12.06 -10.46
N THR A 66 -5.16 11.49 -9.38
CA THR A 66 -5.64 10.24 -8.81
C THR A 66 -6.28 10.54 -7.47
N PHE A 67 -7.43 9.92 -7.22
CA PHE A 67 -8.24 10.19 -6.03
C PHE A 67 -8.20 8.97 -5.12
N LEU A 68 -7.74 9.18 -3.90
CA LEU A 68 -7.80 8.22 -2.80
C LEU A 68 -8.55 8.89 -1.64
N GLU A 69 -9.49 8.16 -1.06
CA GLU A 69 -10.11 8.53 0.21
C GLU A 69 -10.14 7.28 1.08
N VAL A 70 -9.79 7.44 2.34
CA VAL A 70 -9.73 6.38 3.34
C VAL A 70 -10.49 6.84 4.57
N GLU A 71 -11.37 5.99 5.08
CA GLU A 71 -12.14 6.22 6.29
C GLU A 71 -11.87 5.08 7.27
N THR A 72 -11.65 5.40 8.55
CA THR A 72 -11.42 4.42 9.63
C THR A 72 -12.53 4.49 10.66
N TYR A 73 -12.78 3.38 11.34
CA TYR A 73 -13.89 3.26 12.29
C TYR A 73 -13.40 3.21 13.74
N SER A 74 -13.94 4.12 14.55
CA SER A 74 -13.50 4.36 15.94
C SER A 74 -13.77 3.22 16.92
N LYS A 75 -14.55 2.20 16.52
CA LYS A 75 -14.78 0.97 17.31
C LYS A 75 -13.48 0.19 17.55
N PHE A 76 -12.51 0.31 16.66
CA PHE A 76 -11.27 -0.45 16.72
C PHE A 76 -10.16 0.33 17.42
N ASN A 77 -9.16 -0.38 17.93
CA ASN A 77 -7.99 0.26 18.50
C ASN A 77 -7.30 1.19 17.46
N PRO A 78 -6.81 2.38 17.86
CA PRO A 78 -6.27 3.38 16.92
C PRO A 78 -5.07 2.91 16.10
N GLU A 79 -4.21 2.05 16.66
CA GLU A 79 -3.08 1.45 15.94
C GLU A 79 -3.55 0.51 14.82
N LEU A 80 -4.58 -0.30 15.09
CA LEU A 80 -5.19 -1.17 14.08
C LEU A 80 -5.85 -0.36 12.96
N GLN A 81 -6.53 0.74 13.30
CA GLN A 81 -7.10 1.68 12.33
C GLN A 81 -6.02 2.27 11.41
N ALA A 82 -4.92 2.74 12.00
CA ALA A 82 -3.82 3.33 11.25
C ALA A 82 -3.17 2.31 10.29
N TYR A 83 -2.89 1.10 10.78
CA TYR A 83 -2.37 0.00 9.95
C TYR A 83 -3.32 -0.35 8.79
N ALA A 84 -4.62 -0.48 9.07
CA ALA A 84 -5.62 -0.80 8.06
C ALA A 84 -5.72 0.29 6.98
N ALA A 85 -5.66 1.57 7.37
CA ALA A 85 -5.67 2.69 6.45
C ALA A 85 -4.47 2.64 5.49
N GLY A 86 -3.26 2.46 6.03
CA GLY A 86 -2.05 2.34 5.23
C GLY A 86 -2.10 1.14 4.29
N TYR A 87 -2.54 -0.03 4.79
CA TYR A 87 -2.61 -1.23 3.97
C TYR A 87 -3.55 -1.08 2.78
N LEU A 88 -4.73 -0.47 2.97
CA LEU A 88 -5.67 -0.20 1.88
C LEU A 88 -5.06 0.77 0.85
N GLU A 89 -4.39 1.83 1.30
CA GLU A 89 -3.65 2.74 0.43
C GLU A 89 -2.59 1.98 -0.39
N GLY A 90 -1.76 1.16 0.26
CA GLY A 90 -0.72 0.39 -0.41
C GLY A 90 -1.24 -0.59 -1.45
N VAL A 91 -2.38 -1.24 -1.17
CA VAL A 91 -3.04 -2.14 -2.13
C VAL A 91 -3.59 -1.37 -3.33
N LEU A 92 -4.37 -0.32 -3.08
CA LEU A 92 -5.09 0.41 -4.13
C LEU A 92 -4.15 1.24 -5.00
N SER A 93 -3.11 1.81 -4.41
CA SER A 93 -2.17 2.72 -5.09
C SER A 93 -0.88 2.06 -5.57
N ARG A 94 -0.73 0.74 -5.41
CA ARG A 94 0.50 -0.02 -5.70
C ARG A 94 1.19 0.41 -6.99
N GLN A 95 0.44 0.52 -8.07
CA GLN A 95 0.97 0.85 -9.38
C GLN A 95 1.46 2.30 -9.48
N VAL A 96 0.74 3.25 -8.88
CA VAL A 96 1.16 4.66 -8.83
C VAL A 96 2.36 4.84 -7.89
N LEU A 97 2.38 4.15 -6.75
CA LEU A 97 3.55 4.11 -5.85
C LEU A 97 4.79 3.58 -6.57
N ARG A 98 4.65 2.49 -7.34
CA ARG A 98 5.75 1.94 -8.15
C ARG A 98 6.32 2.99 -9.11
N TYR A 99 5.46 3.68 -9.86
CA TYR A 99 5.91 4.75 -10.75
C TYR A 99 6.55 5.91 -10.00
N HIS A 100 6.00 6.30 -8.85
CA HIS A 100 6.57 7.39 -8.05
C HIS A 100 7.97 7.05 -7.54
N ILE A 101 8.17 5.83 -7.02
CA ILE A 101 9.49 5.35 -6.56
C ILE A 101 10.49 5.36 -7.72
N GLN A 102 10.10 4.83 -8.89
CA GLN A 102 10.95 4.83 -10.08
C GLN A 102 11.36 6.24 -10.51
N ASN A 103 10.41 7.17 -10.50
CA ASN A 103 10.63 8.52 -11.01
C ASN A 103 11.40 9.42 -10.02
N ALA A 104 11.23 9.23 -8.71
CA ALA A 104 11.71 10.16 -7.70
C ALA A 104 12.81 9.61 -6.78
N VAL A 105 12.85 8.29 -6.56
CA VAL A 105 13.66 7.68 -5.48
C VAL A 105 14.71 6.71 -6.01
N GLU A 106 14.45 6.02 -7.13
CA GLU A 106 15.27 4.90 -7.62
C GLU A 106 16.76 5.24 -7.77
N ASP A 107 17.09 6.44 -8.25
CA ASP A 107 18.47 6.88 -8.46
C ASP A 107 19.10 7.62 -7.26
N TYR A 108 18.38 7.82 -6.14
CA TYR A 108 18.80 8.72 -5.03
C TYR A 108 20.18 8.40 -4.45
N CYS A 109 20.60 7.13 -4.43
CA CYS A 109 21.89 6.68 -3.91
C CYS A 109 22.91 6.28 -4.98
N LYS A 110 22.59 6.44 -6.26
CA LYS A 110 23.47 6.04 -7.36
C LYS A 110 24.69 6.94 -7.41
N ASN A 111 25.88 6.35 -7.33
CA ASN A 111 27.17 7.05 -7.28
C ASN A 111 27.42 7.91 -6.02
N PHE A 112 26.55 7.85 -4.99
CA PHE A 112 26.68 8.61 -3.74
C PHE A 112 26.87 7.69 -2.52
N THR A 113 27.65 6.61 -2.66
CA THR A 113 27.75 5.53 -1.66
C THR A 113 28.14 6.01 -0.27
N GLN A 114 29.18 6.83 -0.12
CA GLN A 114 29.60 7.35 1.20
C GLN A 114 28.55 8.26 1.86
N TYR A 115 27.81 9.02 1.06
CA TYR A 115 26.70 9.82 1.59
C TYR A 115 25.56 8.91 2.05
N CYS A 116 25.18 7.92 1.23
CA CYS A 116 24.10 7.01 1.55
C CYS A 116 24.42 6.06 2.71
N GLU A 117 25.68 5.67 2.92
CA GLU A 117 26.11 4.93 4.10
C GLU A 117 25.87 5.75 5.38
N ARG A 118 26.27 7.03 5.38
CA ARG A 118 26.03 7.94 6.51
C ARG A 118 24.54 8.18 6.76
N MET A 119 23.77 8.41 5.69
CA MET A 119 22.33 8.57 5.76
C MET A 119 21.65 7.32 6.32
N THR A 120 22.00 6.14 5.81
CA THR A 120 21.44 4.86 6.27
C THR A 120 21.76 4.62 7.74
N SER A 121 22.98 4.93 8.19
CA SER A 121 23.36 4.86 9.60
C SER A 121 22.51 5.79 10.46
N PHE A 122 22.37 7.06 10.04
CA PHE A 122 21.55 8.04 10.74
C PHE A 122 20.09 7.63 10.84
N LEU A 123 19.49 7.18 9.74
CA LEU A 123 18.11 6.69 9.71
C LEU A 123 17.95 5.47 10.62
N THR A 124 18.90 4.53 10.60
CA THR A 124 18.87 3.33 11.45
C THR A 124 18.91 3.70 12.94
N GLU A 125 19.78 4.63 13.33
CA GLU A 125 19.85 5.12 14.72
C GLU A 125 18.56 5.85 15.13
N ASN A 126 18.00 6.69 14.25
CA ASN A 126 16.74 7.36 14.49
C ASN A 126 15.57 6.36 14.64
N GLN A 127 15.50 5.34 13.79
CA GLN A 127 14.50 4.29 13.87
C GLN A 127 14.59 3.54 15.20
N LYS A 128 15.81 3.23 15.65
CA LYS A 128 16.05 2.62 16.96
C LYS A 128 15.59 3.53 18.10
N TYR A 129 15.93 4.81 18.07
CA TYR A 129 15.50 5.79 19.07
C TYR A 129 13.97 5.89 19.16
N ILE A 130 13.29 5.97 18.02
CA ILE A 130 11.82 6.04 17.96
C ILE A 130 11.21 4.76 18.55
N LYS A 131 11.72 3.59 18.19
CA LYS A 131 11.28 2.31 18.75
C LYS A 131 11.41 2.27 20.27
N GLU A 132 12.56 2.70 20.79
CA GLU A 132 12.81 2.76 22.23
C GLU A 132 11.84 3.72 22.93
N LYS A 133 11.58 4.89 22.34
CA LYS A 133 10.64 5.87 22.89
C LYS A 133 9.20 5.41 22.86
N ILE A 134 8.73 4.81 21.77
CA ILE A 134 7.37 4.24 21.71
C ILE A 134 7.19 3.17 22.78
N ASN A 135 8.19 2.29 22.98
CA ASN A 135 8.11 1.20 23.96
C ASN A 135 8.17 1.69 25.42
N ALA A 136 8.92 2.76 25.69
CA ALA A 136 9.12 3.26 27.05
C ALA A 136 8.07 4.31 27.47
N THR A 137 7.30 4.86 26.53
CA THR A 137 6.35 5.94 26.81
C THR A 137 4.95 5.38 27.11
N PRO A 138 4.24 5.90 28.14
CA PRO A 138 2.85 5.56 28.39
C PRO A 138 1.93 5.80 27.19
N ARG A 139 0.88 4.98 27.05
CA ARG A 139 -0.10 5.08 25.95
C ARG A 139 -0.98 6.32 25.99
N ASP A 140 -1.05 7.01 27.12
CA ASP A 140 -1.78 8.27 27.28
C ASP A 140 -0.95 9.50 26.91
N ASP A 141 0.34 9.33 26.59
CA ASP A 141 1.14 10.40 26.00
C ASP A 141 0.62 10.74 24.59
N VAL A 142 0.20 11.98 24.41
CA VAL A 142 -0.45 12.45 23.17
C VAL A 142 0.51 12.43 21.99
N TYR A 143 1.77 12.81 22.21
CA TYR A 143 2.77 12.94 21.15
C TYR A 143 3.23 11.57 20.66
N TRP A 144 3.70 10.72 21.57
CA TRP A 144 4.22 9.40 21.22
C TRP A 144 3.14 8.47 20.73
N SER A 145 1.88 8.64 21.17
CA SER A 145 0.75 7.93 20.58
C SER A 145 0.48 8.35 19.14
N ALA A 146 0.69 9.62 18.77
CA ALA A 146 0.58 10.06 17.39
C ALA A 146 1.70 9.45 16.53
N VAL A 147 2.95 9.49 17.01
CA VAL A 147 4.09 8.85 16.35
C VAL A 147 3.84 7.34 16.17
N ASN A 148 3.35 6.65 17.21
CA ASN A 148 3.01 5.23 17.16
C ASN A 148 2.03 4.92 16.02
N ARG A 149 0.95 5.69 15.91
CA ARG A 149 -0.05 5.52 14.82
C ARG A 149 0.54 5.80 13.44
N THR A 150 1.38 6.83 13.29
CA THR A 150 2.06 7.11 12.01
C THR A 150 2.90 5.91 11.57
N TYR A 151 3.65 5.28 12.47
CA TYR A 151 4.45 4.10 12.16
C TYR A 151 3.60 2.87 11.82
N HIS A 152 2.45 2.69 12.47
CA HIS A 152 1.49 1.65 12.09
C HIS A 152 0.94 1.89 10.68
N GLN A 153 0.58 3.12 10.31
CA GLN A 153 0.10 3.45 8.98
C GLN A 153 1.19 3.20 7.91
N LEU A 154 2.42 3.63 8.15
CA LEU A 154 3.54 3.39 7.24
C LEU A 154 3.83 1.89 7.06
N THR A 155 3.75 1.12 8.15
CA THR A 155 3.91 -0.34 8.10
C THR A 155 2.80 -0.98 7.27
N GLY A 156 1.55 -0.55 7.47
CA GLY A 156 0.42 -0.97 6.65
C GLY A 156 0.66 -0.67 5.17
N LEU A 157 1.08 0.56 4.86
CA LEU A 157 1.38 1.03 3.49
C LEU A 157 2.40 0.15 2.79
N ILE A 158 3.52 -0.14 3.43
CA ILE A 158 4.55 -1.05 2.90
C ILE A 158 3.98 -2.46 2.70
N ALA A 159 3.29 -3.01 3.70
CA ALA A 159 2.72 -4.35 3.62
C ALA A 159 1.72 -4.46 2.46
N GLY A 160 0.84 -3.49 2.29
CA GLY A 160 -0.11 -3.41 1.19
C GLY A 160 0.58 -3.23 -0.17
N TYR A 161 1.58 -2.35 -0.25
CA TYR A 161 2.36 -2.10 -1.47
C TYR A 161 3.10 -3.36 -1.93
N GLU A 162 3.76 -4.09 -1.03
CA GLU A 162 4.52 -5.29 -1.38
C GLU A 162 3.66 -6.56 -1.47
N GLY A 163 2.48 -6.56 -0.84
CA GLY A 163 1.61 -7.74 -0.78
C GLY A 163 2.07 -8.74 0.28
N ARG A 164 2.61 -8.22 1.39
CA ARG A 164 2.96 -9.01 2.57
C ARG A 164 1.70 -9.53 3.24
N GLU A 165 1.86 -10.54 4.08
CA GLU A 165 0.78 -10.99 4.95
C GLU A 165 0.31 -9.88 5.90
N ILE A 166 -1.00 -9.79 6.10
CA ILE A 166 -1.63 -8.83 7.02
C ILE A 166 -1.22 -9.16 8.46
N THR A 167 -0.26 -8.39 8.97
CA THR A 167 0.34 -8.55 10.29
C THR A 167 0.43 -7.18 10.98
N PRO A 168 -0.63 -6.75 11.68
CA PRO A 168 -0.66 -5.45 12.35
C PRO A 168 0.50 -5.31 13.35
N GLY A 169 1.27 -4.24 13.19
CA GLY A 169 2.51 -4.02 13.94
C GLY A 169 3.27 -2.83 13.38
N ILE A 170 4.51 -2.66 13.83
CA ILE A 170 5.44 -1.66 13.29
C ILE A 170 6.66 -2.38 12.70
N THR A 171 6.98 -2.06 11.45
CA THR A 171 8.32 -2.27 10.90
C THR A 171 9.15 -1.00 11.05
N TYR A 172 10.44 -1.18 11.31
CA TYR A 172 11.45 -0.12 11.43
C TYR A 172 12.50 -0.23 10.32
N GLU A 173 12.15 -0.91 9.23
CA GLU A 173 13.01 -1.06 8.07
C GLU A 173 13.18 0.27 7.32
N ILE A 174 14.30 0.43 6.64
CA ILE A 174 14.49 1.50 5.66
C ILE A 174 13.95 0.96 4.33
N HIS A 175 12.90 1.58 3.80
CA HIS A 175 12.19 1.15 2.60
C HIS A 175 12.01 2.36 1.67
N PRO A 176 11.98 2.24 0.33
CA PRO A 176 11.79 3.39 -0.58
C PRO A 176 10.48 4.19 -0.44
N ILE A 177 9.55 3.74 0.42
CA ILE A 177 8.31 4.45 0.80
C ILE A 177 8.52 5.30 2.08
N LEU A 178 9.58 5.01 2.83
CA LEU A 178 9.97 5.58 4.12
C LEU A 178 11.21 6.48 4.02
#